data_AF-A0A3R0UDW9-F1
#
_entry.id   AF-A0A3R0UDW9-F1
#
_cell.length_a   1.000
_cell.length_b   1.000
_cell.length_c   1.000
_cell.angle_alpha   90.00
_cell.angle_beta   90.00
_cell.angle_gamma   90.00
#
_symmetry.space_group_name_H-M   'P 1'
#
loop_
_entity.id
_entity.type
_entity.pdbx_description
1 polymer ?
#
loop_
_entity_poly.entity_id
_entity_poly.type
_entity_poly.pdbx_seq_one_letter_code
_entity_poly.pdbx_strand_id
1 'polypeptide(L)'
;LAQLQASLQHPVFPLYLGRKSHPLALPLAPQLLEGSAADVLREAYRWYQDQFNALKLPLPGLQNECWWEGEHDGLTASKILRRRDMPLSRQQWLFGERSVNQGPWLRKEDACISQE
;
A
#
# COMPACT_ATOMS: atom_id res chain seq x y z
N LEU A 1 -4.96 8.39 12.36
CA LEU A 1 -3.82 7.70 11.71
C LEU A 1 -2.55 7.71 12.56
N ALA A 2 -2.18 8.82 13.23
CA ALA A 2 -1.01 8.91 14.11
C ALA A 2 -0.89 7.81 15.17
N GLN A 3 -1.98 7.48 15.87
CA GLN A 3 -1.98 6.40 16.86
C GLN A 3 -1.61 5.03 16.25
N LEU A 4 -2.07 4.76 15.01
CA LEU A 4 -1.75 3.52 14.31
C LEU A 4 -0.28 3.50 13.88
N GLN A 5 0.25 4.61 13.38
CA GLN A 5 1.67 4.73 13.05
C GLN A 5 2.56 4.41 14.26
N ALA A 6 2.28 5.03 15.41
CA ALA A 6 3.02 4.79 16.65
C ALA A 6 2.95 3.32 17.08
N SER A 7 1.75 2.72 17.00
CA SER A 7 1.54 1.30 17.32
C SER A 7 2.28 0.34 16.39
N LEU A 8 2.49 0.71 15.12
CA LEU A 8 3.24 -0.09 14.15
C LEU A 8 4.76 0.07 14.30
N GLN A 9 5.22 1.23 14.79
CA GLN A 9 6.64 1.46 15.14
C GLN A 9 7.02 0.76 16.45
N HIS A 10 6.10 0.69 17.41
CA HIS A 10 6.29 0.05 18.71
C HIS A 10 5.17 -0.96 19.00
N PRO A 11 5.16 -2.11 18.30
CA PRO A 11 4.08 -3.08 18.41
C PRO A 11 4.11 -3.80 19.76
N VAL A 12 2.94 -3.88 20.41
CA VAL A 12 2.75 -4.62 21.68
C VAL A 12 2.73 -6.14 21.45
N PHE A 13 2.32 -6.57 20.25
CA PHE A 13 2.32 -7.98 19.84
C PHE A 13 3.33 -8.23 18.73
N PRO A 14 4.01 -9.40 18.71
CA PRO A 14 4.88 -9.77 17.60
C PRO A 14 4.12 -9.77 16.26
N LEU A 15 4.64 -9.01 15.29
CA LEU A 15 4.04 -8.90 13.96
C LEU A 15 4.55 -10.03 13.05
N TYR A 16 3.66 -10.54 12.19
CA TYR A 16 3.96 -11.61 11.23
C TYR A 16 3.11 -11.46 9.96
N LEU A 17 3.62 -11.93 8.82
CA LEU A 17 2.94 -11.85 7.53
C LEU A 17 2.07 -13.10 7.29
N GLY A 18 0.83 -13.05 7.78
CA GLY A 18 -0.17 -14.10 7.60
C GLY A 18 -0.04 -15.24 8.61
N ARG A 19 1.07 -15.99 8.59
CA ARG A 19 1.34 -17.09 9.54
C ARG A 19 2.38 -16.68 10.57
N LYS A 20 2.25 -17.16 11.81
CA LYS A 20 3.20 -16.85 12.90
C LYS A 20 4.65 -17.23 12.58
N SER A 21 4.86 -18.24 11.73
CA SER A 21 6.19 -18.67 11.28
C SER A 21 6.80 -17.78 10.19
N HIS A 22 6.12 -16.71 9.75
CA HIS A 22 6.58 -15.79 8.70
C HIS A 22 6.88 -14.41 9.34
N PRO A 23 8.03 -14.26 10.03
CA PRO A 23 8.40 -13.00 10.67
C PRO A 23 8.76 -11.93 9.63
N LEU A 24 8.74 -10.67 10.07
CA LEU A 24 9.25 -9.54 9.29
C LEU A 24 10.79 -9.58 9.25
N ALA A 25 11.37 -9.39 8.06
CA ALA A 25 12.82 -9.27 7.89
C ALA A 25 13.35 -7.84 8.11
N LEU A 26 12.47 -6.83 8.02
CA LEU A 26 12.75 -5.41 8.24
C LEU A 26 11.64 -4.75 9.07
N PRO A 27 11.92 -3.64 9.78
CA PRO A 27 10.88 -2.84 10.43
C PRO A 27 9.83 -2.33 9.43
N LEU A 28 8.59 -2.11 9.88
CA LEU A 28 7.51 -1.64 9.00
C LEU A 28 7.68 -0.20 8.48
N ALA A 29 8.40 0.65 9.23
CA ALA A 29 8.70 2.05 8.88
C ALA A 29 7.51 2.86 8.29
N PRO A 30 6.32 2.86 8.93
CA PRO A 30 5.11 3.49 8.38
C PRO A 30 5.25 5.01 8.23
N GLN A 31 4.87 5.53 7.05
CA GLN A 31 4.83 6.96 6.75
C GLN A 31 3.41 7.52 6.86
N LEU A 32 3.28 8.78 7.29
CA LEU A 32 2.03 9.55 7.24
C LEU A 32 2.21 10.66 6.23
N LEU A 33 1.50 10.57 5.11
CA LEU A 33 1.58 11.49 3.99
C LEU A 33 0.18 11.97 3.65
N GLU A 34 0.09 13.17 3.09
CA GLU A 34 -1.16 13.81 2.66
C GLU A 34 -1.08 14.17 1.18
N GLY A 35 -2.17 14.01 0.45
CA GLY A 35 -2.24 14.31 -0.98
C GLY A 35 -3.06 13.28 -1.76
N SER A 36 -2.97 13.33 -3.09
CA SER A 36 -3.58 12.31 -3.94
C SER A 36 -2.89 10.97 -3.75
N ALA A 37 -3.61 9.86 -3.98
CA ALA A 37 -3.05 8.51 -3.84
C ALA A 37 -1.76 8.33 -4.67
N ALA A 38 -1.71 8.90 -5.87
CA ALA A 38 -0.55 8.81 -6.74
C ALA A 38 0.66 9.60 -6.19
N ASP A 39 0.43 10.77 -5.60
CA ASP A 39 1.49 11.59 -5.01
C ASP A 39 2.07 10.92 -3.77
N VAL A 40 1.22 10.48 -2.84
CA VAL A 40 1.69 9.83 -1.60
C VAL A 40 2.41 8.50 -1.88
N LEU A 41 2.00 7.72 -2.88
CA LEU A 41 2.70 6.50 -3.28
C LEU A 41 4.08 6.79 -3.88
N ARG A 42 4.21 7.83 -4.72
CA ARG A 42 5.51 8.28 -5.26
C ARG A 42 6.43 8.77 -4.16
N GLU A 43 5.92 9.61 -3.27
CA GLU A 43 6.69 10.17 -2.16
C GLU A 43 7.16 9.08 -1.20
N ALA A 44 6.26 8.17 -0.80
CA ALA A 44 6.63 7.03 0.02
C ALA A 44 7.70 6.16 -0.66
N TYR A 45 7.56 5.86 -1.95
CA TYR A 45 8.53 5.05 -2.68
C TYR A 45 9.91 5.72 -2.72
N ARG A 46 9.99 7.03 -2.96
CA ARG A 46 11.25 7.78 -2.92
C ARG A 46 11.89 7.74 -1.54
N TRP A 47 11.10 7.93 -0.49
CA TRP A 47 11.60 7.85 0.88
C TRP A 47 12.18 6.45 1.19
N TYR A 48 11.46 5.38 0.83
CA TYR A 48 11.98 4.02 1.01
C TYR A 48 13.22 3.75 0.16
N GLN A 49 13.28 4.28 -1.06
CA GLN A 49 14.45 4.16 -1.93
C GLN A 49 15.70 4.76 -1.24
N ASP A 50 15.58 5.94 -0.64
CA ASP A 50 16.67 6.58 0.09
C ASP A 50 17.12 5.76 1.31
N GLN A 51 16.17 5.22 2.08
CA GLN A 51 16.49 4.35 3.23
C GLN A 51 17.19 3.06 2.81
N PHE A 52 16.70 2.41 1.74
CA PHE A 52 17.28 1.18 1.23
C PHE A 52 18.68 1.44 0.64
N ASN A 53 18.88 2.56 -0.06
CA ASN A 53 20.19 2.98 -0.56
C ASN A 53 21.20 3.19 0.58
N ALA A 54 20.79 3.86 1.67
CA ALA A 54 21.64 4.06 2.84
C ALA A 54 22.05 2.73 3.49
N LEU A 55 21.15 1.74 3.48
CA LEU A 55 21.41 0.38 3.97
C LEU A 55 22.12 -0.52 2.93
N LYS A 56 22.38 -0.02 1.72
CA LYS A 56 22.92 -0.79 0.59
C LYS A 56 22.08 -2.03 0.24
N LEU A 57 20.76 -1.90 0.37
CA LEU A 57 19.79 -2.95 0.04
C LEU A 57 19.07 -2.63 -1.28
N PRO A 58 18.77 -3.65 -2.11
CA PRO A 58 17.98 -3.43 -3.31
C PRO A 58 16.50 -3.23 -2.96
N LEU A 59 15.87 -2.21 -3.55
CA LEU A 59 14.42 -2.01 -3.51
C LEU A 59 13.83 -2.34 -4.90
N PRO A 60 12.92 -3.32 -5.01
CA PRO A 60 12.22 -3.59 -6.26
C PRO A 60 11.40 -2.39 -6.74
N GLY A 61 11.38 -2.20 -8.06
CA GLY A 61 10.55 -1.18 -8.70
C GLY A 61 9.07 -1.32 -8.33
N LEU A 62 8.41 -0.19 -8.06
CA LEU A 62 6.99 -0.20 -7.77
C LEU A 62 6.20 -0.58 -9.03
N GLN A 63 5.34 -1.59 -8.89
CA GLN A 63 4.44 -2.04 -9.95
C GLN A 63 3.43 -0.95 -10.34
N ASN A 64 2.98 -0.96 -11.60
CA ASN A 64 2.08 0.08 -12.14
C ASN A 64 0.62 -0.04 -11.70
N GLU A 65 0.23 -1.20 -11.18
CA GLU A 65 -1.12 -1.46 -10.68
C GLU A 65 -1.18 -1.37 -9.16
N CYS A 66 -2.31 -0.91 -8.64
CA CYS A 66 -2.59 -0.93 -7.22
C CYS A 66 -3.96 -1.54 -6.94
N TRP A 67 -4.19 -1.84 -5.66
CA TRP A 67 -5.46 -2.34 -5.13
C TRP A 67 -5.90 -1.42 -4.00
N TRP A 68 -7.16 -0.98 -4.05
CA TRP A 68 -7.71 -0.06 -3.05
C TRP A 68 -9.18 -0.35 -2.76
N GLU A 69 -9.69 0.24 -1.67
CA GLU A 69 -11.10 0.20 -1.30
C GLU A 69 -11.66 1.62 -1.30
N GLY A 70 -12.94 1.75 -1.65
CA GLY A 70 -13.61 3.05 -1.71
C GLY A 70 -13.22 3.89 -2.94
N GLU A 71 -13.66 5.15 -2.90
CA GLU A 71 -13.43 6.13 -3.95
C GLU A 71 -12.25 7.03 -3.58
N HIS A 72 -11.34 7.26 -4.52
CA HIS A 72 -10.17 8.09 -4.35
C HIS A 72 -9.93 8.94 -5.59
N ASP A 73 -9.69 10.24 -5.38
CA ASP A 73 -9.41 11.17 -6.46
C ASP A 73 -8.17 10.75 -7.25
N GLY A 74 -8.31 10.70 -8.57
CA GLY A 74 -7.22 10.36 -9.49
C GLY A 74 -6.95 8.86 -9.66
N LEU A 75 -7.69 7.97 -8.96
CA LEU A 75 -7.65 6.53 -9.20
C LEU A 75 -8.91 6.08 -9.94
N THR A 76 -8.73 5.34 -11.04
CA THR A 76 -9.83 4.76 -11.82
C THR A 76 -9.67 3.24 -11.86
N ALA A 77 -10.68 2.52 -11.38
CA ALA A 77 -10.68 1.07 -11.38
C ALA A 77 -10.80 0.53 -12.82
N SER A 78 -9.85 -0.30 -13.25
CA SER A 78 -9.98 -1.10 -14.47
C SER A 78 -10.74 -2.40 -14.20
N LYS A 79 -10.69 -2.89 -12.95
CA LYS A 79 -11.36 -4.12 -12.51
C LYS A 79 -11.84 -3.97 -11.07
N ILE A 80 -13.00 -4.54 -10.77
CA ILE A 80 -13.53 -4.63 -9.41
C ILE A 80 -13.56 -6.11 -9.00
N LEU A 81 -12.84 -6.45 -7.94
CA LEU A 81 -12.77 -7.79 -7.36
C LEU A 81 -13.72 -7.89 -6.16
N ARG A 82 -14.49 -8.97 -6.08
CA ARG A 82 -15.27 -9.31 -4.88
C ARG A 82 -14.50 -10.36 -4.09
N ARG A 83 -14.15 -10.04 -2.84
CA ARG A 83 -13.39 -10.92 -1.94
C ARG A 83 -14.15 -11.15 -0.65
N ARG A 84 -14.13 -12.37 -0.13
CA ARG A 84 -14.74 -12.73 1.17
C ARG A 84 -13.69 -12.78 2.28
N ASP A 85 -13.08 -11.65 2.55
CA ASP A 85 -11.99 -11.49 3.52
C ASP A 85 -12.20 -10.28 4.46
N MET A 86 -13.39 -9.66 4.47
CA MET A 86 -13.74 -8.61 5.42
C MET A 86 -14.07 -9.24 6.79
N PRO A 87 -13.25 -9.03 7.85
CA PRO A 87 -13.51 -9.66 9.14
C PRO A 87 -14.78 -9.08 9.78
N LEU A 88 -15.81 -9.91 9.98
CA LEU A 88 -17.05 -9.54 10.67
C LEU A 88 -16.99 -9.87 12.17
N SER A 89 -16.47 -11.05 12.50
CA SER A 89 -16.28 -11.49 13.88
C SER A 89 -15.05 -12.37 13.99
N ARG A 90 -14.06 -11.92 14.76
CA ARG A 90 -12.84 -12.70 15.01
C ARG A 90 -13.07 -13.81 16.04
N GLN A 91 -14.08 -13.69 16.90
CA GLN A 91 -14.44 -14.74 17.86
C GLN A 91 -15.10 -15.93 17.16
N GLN A 92 -15.99 -15.65 16.21
CA GLN A 92 -16.74 -16.67 15.46
C GLN A 92 -16.11 -17.03 14.11
N TRP A 93 -15.01 -16.37 13.74
CA TRP A 93 -14.32 -16.56 12.45
C TRP A 93 -15.25 -16.31 11.24
N LEU A 94 -16.06 -15.25 11.31
CA LEU A 94 -16.97 -14.85 10.24
C LEU A 94 -16.33 -13.80 9.35
N PHE A 95 -16.42 -14.02 8.03
CA PHE A 95 -15.90 -13.13 7.01
C PHE A 95 -17.00 -12.76 6.00
N GLY A 96 -17.12 -11.48 5.73
CA GLY A 96 -18.05 -10.89 4.78
C GLY A 96 -17.36 -10.57 3.46
N GLU A 97 -18.16 -10.11 2.50
CA GLU A 97 -17.67 -9.68 1.20
C GLU A 97 -17.25 -8.21 1.20
N ARG A 98 -16.17 -7.90 0.48
CA ARG A 98 -15.76 -6.53 0.15
C ARG A 98 -15.42 -6.39 -1.32
N SER A 99 -15.60 -5.17 -1.83
CA SER A 99 -15.09 -4.74 -3.13
C SER A 99 -13.66 -4.29 -3.00
N VAL A 100 -12.79 -4.76 -3.89
CA VAL A 100 -11.44 -4.24 -4.05
C VAL A 100 -11.28 -3.77 -5.48
N ASN A 101 -11.05 -2.47 -5.64
CA ASN A 101 -10.74 -1.87 -6.92
C ASN A 101 -9.30 -2.24 -7.29
N GLN A 102 -9.07 -2.52 -8.56
CA GLN A 102 -7.76 -2.75 -9.16
C GLN A 102 -7.64 -1.83 -10.38
N GLY A 103 -6.47 -1.23 -10.54
CA GLY A 103 -6.21 -0.33 -11.66
C GLY A 103 -4.86 0.36 -11.57
N PRO A 104 -4.48 1.11 -12.62
CA PRO A 104 -3.24 1.86 -12.61
C PRO A 104 -3.30 3.02 -11.61
N TRP A 105 -2.19 3.27 -10.92
CA TRP A 105 -2.04 4.44 -10.03
C TRP A 105 -1.06 5.48 -10.57
N LEU A 106 -0.22 5.09 -11.53
CA LEU A 106 0.57 6.00 -12.34
C LEU A 106 -0.29 6.49 -13.50
N ARG A 107 -0.50 7.81 -13.60
CA ARG A 107 -0.87 8.40 -14.88
C ARG A 107 0.31 8.15 -15.82
N LYS A 108 0.07 7.50 -16.96
CA LYS A 108 0.96 7.71 -18.10
C LYS A 108 0.92 9.21 -18.35
N GLU A 109 2.05 9.90 -18.20
CA GLU A 109 2.16 11.23 -18.78
C GLU A 109 1.73 11.09 -20.24
N ASP A 110 0.75 11.89 -20.65
CA ASP A 110 0.41 12.01 -22.07
C ASP A 110 1.72 12.32 -22.77
N ALA A 111 2.17 11.43 -23.66
CA ALA A 111 3.38 11.63 -24.43
C ALA A 111 3.28 13.02 -25.05
N CYS A 112 4.16 13.93 -24.64
CA CYS A 112 4.22 15.27 -25.20
C CYS A 112 4.63 15.11 -26.66
N ILE A 113 3.63 15.01 -27.54
CA ILE A 113 3.78 15.08 -28.99
C ILE A 113 3.94 16.56 -29.37
N SER A 114 4.99 17.21 -28.86
CA SER A 114 5.53 18.38 -29.53
C SER A 114 6.69 17.92 -30.39
N GLN A 115 6.37 17.64 -31.66
CA GLN A 115 7.37 17.69 -32.72
C GLN A 115 7.22 19.07 -33.35
N GLU A 116 8.29 19.87 -33.29
CA GLU A 116 8.47 21.07 -34.13
C GLU A 116 8.56 20.69 -35.61
#